data_AF-A0A923RAS5-F1
#
_entry.id   AF-A0A923RAS5-F1
#
_cell.length_a   1.000
_cell.length_b   1.000
_cell.length_c   1.000
_cell.angle_alpha   90.00
_cell.angle_beta   90.00
_cell.angle_gamma   90.00
#
_symmetry.space_group_name_H-M   'P 1'
#
loop_
_entity.id
_entity.type
_entity.pdbx_description
1 polymer ?
#
loop_
_entity_poly.entity_id
_entity_poly.type
_entity_poly.pdbx_seq_one_letter_code
_entity_poly.pdbx_strand_id
1 'polypeptide(L)' 'MRVLGLDISKEGVACVEIESAFGRFEIRETHEIPISPDTDLQTSPPA' A
#
# COMPACT_ATOMS: atom_id res chain seq x y z
N MET A 1 3.23 -6.46 16.66
CA MET A 1 2.06 -6.72 15.78
C MET A 1 2.23 -5.91 14.52
N ARG A 2 1.90 -6.44 13.35
CA ARG A 2 2.02 -5.71 12.08
C ARG A 2 0.65 -5.24 11.61
N VAL A 3 0.57 -3.99 11.18
CA VAL A 3 -0.64 -3.35 10.67
C VAL A 3 -0.32 -2.76 9.31
N LEU A 4 -1.22 -2.95 8.35
CA LEU A 4 -1.14 -2.29 7.05
C LEU A 4 -2.16 -1.14 7.02
N GLY A 5 -1.67 0.07 6.77
CA GLY A 5 -2.50 1.21 6.42
C GLY A 5 -2.59 1.29 4.90
N LEU A 6 -3.79 1.18 4.35
CA LEU A 6 -4.06 1.28 2.92
C LEU A 6 -4.98 2.47 2.67
N ASP A 7 -4.54 3.37 1.80
CA ASP A 7 -5.37 4.43 1.23
C ASP A 7 -5.52 4.17 -0.27
N ILE A 8 -6.77 4.07 -0.72
CA ILE A 8 -7.12 3.77 -2.10
C ILE A 8 -7.95 4.94 -2.60
N SER A 9 -7.37 5.72 -3.50
CA SER A 9 -7.98 6.90 -4.07
C SER A 9 -8.04 6.79 -5.60
N LYS A 10 -8.52 7.85 -6.27
CA LYS A 10 -8.56 7.88 -7.74
C LYS A 10 -7.17 8.14 -8.33
N GLU A 11 -6.29 8.76 -7.56
CA GLU A 11 -4.95 9.14 -7.93
C GLU A 11 -3.97 7.96 -7.78
N GLY A 12 -4.29 7.00 -6.91
CA GLY A 12 -3.44 5.83 -6.69
C GLY A 12 -3.78 5.04 -5.43
N VAL A 13 -2.86 4.15 -5.09
CA VAL A 13 -2.85 3.40 -3.84
C VAL A 13 -1.62 3.80 -3.05
N ALA A 14 -1.81 4.20 -1.80
CA ALA A 14 -0.73 4.36 -0.83
C ALA A 14 -0.83 3.27 0.24
N CYS A 15 0.29 2.69 0.62
CA CYS A 15 0.38 1.63 1.62
C CYS A 15 1.52 1.93 2.60
N VAL A 16 1.26 1.72 3.89
CA VAL A 16 2.28 1.80 4.94
C VAL A 16 2.25 0.54 5.79
N GLU A 17 3.41 -0.07 5.99
CA GLU A 17 3.58 -1.15 6.99
C GLU A 17 4.00 -0.53 8.32
N ILE A 18 3.14 -0.71 9.32
CA ILE A 18 3.35 -0.21 10.67
C ILE A 18 3.63 -1.39 11.59
N GLU A 19 4.76 -1.34 12.28
CA GLU A 19 5.03 -2.21 13.40
C GLU A 19 4.59 -1.54 14.70
N SER A 20 3.74 -2.25 15.45
CA SER A 20 3.31 -1.84 16.77
C SER A 20 3.91 -2.75 17.84
N ALA A 21 4.62 -2.13 18.79
CA ALA A 21 5.18 -2.79 19.97
C ALA A 21 5.12 -1.86 21.18
N PHE A 22 4.59 -2.35 22.31
CA PHE A 22 4.55 -1.63 23.59
C PHE A 22 3.98 -0.19 23.50
N GLY A 23 2.92 0.00 22.72
CA GLY A 23 2.27 1.32 22.55
C GLY A 23 3.03 2.30 21.65
N ARG A 24 4.13 1.86 21.03
CA ARG A 24 4.85 2.60 19.98
C ARG A 24 4.43 2.08 18.62
N PHE A 25 4.48 2.98 17.63
CA PHE A 25 4.21 2.70 16.24
C PHE A 25 5.40 3.18 15.42
N GLU A 26 5.96 2.29 14.62
CA GLU A 26 7.08 2.59 13.73
C GLU A 26 6.70 2.22 12.30
N ILE A 27 6.92 3.14 11.37
CA ILE A 27 6.73 2.88 9.94
C ILE A 27 7.95 2.08 9.47
N ARG A 28 7.73 0.86 8.99
CA ARG A 28 8.78 0.01 8.42
C ARG A 28 9.00 0.29 6.95
N GLU A 29 7.90 0.44 6.21
CA GLU A 29 7.93 0.58 4.76
C GLU A 29 6.73 1.39 4.26
N THR A 30 6.94 2.07 3.14
CA THR A 30 5.94 2.87 2.45
C THR A 30 5.95 2.51 0.97
N HIS A 31 4.78 2.23 0.39
CA HIS A 31 4.61 1.96 -1.05
C HIS A 31 3.57 2.91 -1.62
N GLU A 32 3.86 3.46 -2.80
CA GLU A 32 2.92 4.29 -3.55
C GLU A 32 2.82 3.77 -4.98
N ILE A 33 1.60 3.50 -5.42
CA ILE A 33 1.29 3.03 -6.77
C ILE A 33 0.34 4.05 -7.39
N PRO A 34 0.83 4.97 -8.24
CA PRO A 34 -0.04 5.90 -8.95
C PRO A 34 -0.92 5.14 -9.95
N ILE A 35 -2.19 5.49 -10.01
CA ILE A 35 -3.09 5.01 -11.07
C ILE A 35 -3.00 6.03 -12.19
N SER A 36 -2.34 5.67 -13.30
CA SER A 36 -2.47 6.45 -14.53
C SER A 36 -3.88 6.21 -15.07
N PRO A 37 -4.57 7.23 -15.59
CA PRO A 37 -5.87 7.04 -16.26
C PRO A 37 -5.80 6.04 -17.42
N ASP A 38 -4.61 5.82 -17.97
CA ASP A 38 -4.35 4.85 -19.06
C ASP A 38 -3.91 3.46 -18.55
N THR A 39 -3.87 3.23 -17.23
CA THR A 39 -3.51 1.92 -16.67
C THR A 39 -4.69 0.98 -16.80
N ASP A 40 -4.75 0.28 -17.94
CA ASP A 40 -5.49 -0.97 -18.04
C ASP A 40 -5.00 -1.92 -16.94
N LEU A 41 -5.93 -2.41 -16.13
CA LEU A 41 -5.67 -3.41 -15.09
C LEU A 41 -5.11 -4.68 -15.77
N GLN A 42 -3.78 -4.74 -15.95
CA GLN A 42 -3.07 -5.96 -16.32
C GLN A 42 -3.22 -6.97 -15.19
N THR A 43 -4.34 -7.68 -15.23
CA THR A 43 -4.59 -8.90 -14.48
C THR A 43 -4.00 -10.05 -15.28
N SER A 44 -2.67 -10.14 -15.31
CA SER A 44 -1.99 -11.35 -15.74
C SER A 44 -1.79 -12.22 -14.50
N PRO A 45 -2.46 -13.38 -14.37
CA PRO A 45 -2.08 -14.35 -13.35
C PRO A 45 -0.66 -14.86 -13.66
N PRO A 46 0.19 -15.14 -12.65
CA PRO A 46 1.44 -15.85 -12.89
C PRO A 46 1.13 -17.25 -13.45
N ALA A 47 1.80 -17.61 -14.54
CA ALA A 47 1.80 -18.94 -15.15
C ALA A 47 2.52 -19.98 -14.28
#